data_AF-X1DPC8-F1
#
_entry.id   AF-X1DPC8-F1
#
_cell.length_a   1.000
_cell.length_b   1.000
_cell.length_c   1.000
_cell.angle_alpha   90.00
_cell.angle_beta   90.00
_cell.angle_gamma   90.00
#
_symmetry.space_group_name_H-M   'P 1'
#
loop_
_entity.id
_entity.type
_entity.pdbx_description
1 polymer ?
#
loop_
_entity_poly.entity_id
_entity_poly.type
_entity_poly.pdbx_seq_one_letter_code
_entity_poly.pdbx_strand_id
1 'polypeptide(L)'
;EALEKKLLNVKEVDEGGSVPHLKVINKAKVSVLLLDGEELVGAKQNRVVNTTILLKKESETVIPVSCTEEGRWSYVSEEFADSGTVLSPRMRMVKAASVNVSLNASQRYESDQMA
;
A
#
# COMPACT_ATOMS: atom_id res chain seq x y z
N GLU A 1 -11.97 3.67 8.43
CA GLU A 1 -12.62 5.01 8.42
C GLU A 1 -12.62 5.78 7.07
N ALA A 2 -11.47 6.09 6.43
CA ALA A 2 -11.46 6.89 5.19
C ALA A 2 -11.77 6.08 3.92
N LEU A 3 -11.26 4.84 3.84
CA LEU A 3 -11.59 3.86 2.80
C LEU A 3 -13.08 3.45 2.87
N GLU A 4 -13.58 3.16 4.08
CA GLU A 4 -15.00 2.84 4.31
C GLU A 4 -15.95 3.98 3.90
N LYS A 5 -15.57 5.24 4.16
CA LYS A 5 -16.34 6.43 3.75
C LYS A 5 -16.20 6.75 2.26
N LYS A 6 -15.49 5.94 1.47
CA LYS A 6 -15.17 6.16 0.04
C LYS A 6 -14.49 7.51 -0.25
N LEU A 7 -13.83 8.08 0.75
CA LEU A 7 -13.08 9.33 0.63
C LEU A 7 -11.66 9.09 0.16
N LEU A 8 -11.16 7.87 0.37
CA LEU A 8 -9.90 7.40 -0.18
C LEU A 8 -10.19 6.38 -1.28
N ASN A 9 -9.57 6.57 -2.44
CA ASN A 9 -9.68 5.63 -3.55
C ASN A 9 -8.30 5.08 -3.89
N VAL A 10 -8.14 3.77 -3.77
CA VAL A 10 -6.86 3.09 -3.99
C VAL A 10 -7.00 2.16 -5.18
N LYS A 11 -6.08 2.29 -6.13
CA LYS A 11 -6.09 1.60 -7.42
C LYS A 11 -4.68 1.18 -7.82
N GLU A 12 -4.61 0.26 -8.77
CA GLU A 12 -3.38 0.02 -9.51
C GLU A 12 -2.93 1.31 -10.24
N VAL A 13 -1.63 1.45 -10.47
CA VAL A 13 -1.08 2.62 -11.18
C VAL A 13 -1.54 2.63 -12.65
N ASP A 14 -1.71 1.44 -13.24
CA ASP A 14 -2.23 1.20 -14.59
C ASP A 14 -3.02 -0.13 -14.66
N GLU A 15 -3.59 -0.43 -15.84
CA GLU A 15 -4.35 -1.68 -16.09
C GLU A 15 -3.47 -2.95 -16.07
N GLY A 16 -2.15 -2.79 -16.26
CA GLY A 16 -1.16 -3.86 -16.15
C GLY A 16 -0.98 -4.33 -14.71
N GLY A 17 -1.25 -3.45 -13.74
CA GLY A 17 -0.94 -3.66 -12.33
C GLY A 17 0.56 -3.46 -12.09
N SER A 18 0.92 -2.72 -11.05
CA SER A 18 2.33 -2.42 -10.77
C SER A 18 2.71 -2.90 -9.37
N VAL A 19 3.81 -3.63 -9.29
CA VAL A 19 4.58 -3.81 -8.07
C VAL A 19 5.85 -2.99 -8.28
N PRO A 20 6.32 -2.20 -7.30
CA PRO A 20 5.89 -2.13 -5.90
C PRO A 20 4.99 -0.91 -5.57
N HIS A 21 4.09 -0.49 -6.47
CA HIS A 21 3.40 0.80 -6.32
C HIS A 21 1.88 0.73 -6.49
N LEU A 22 1.15 1.46 -5.64
CA LEU A 22 -0.28 1.75 -5.81
C LEU A 22 -0.53 3.24 -5.96
N LYS A 23 -1.63 3.59 -6.62
CA LYS A 23 -2.13 4.95 -6.72
C LYS A 23 -3.22 5.17 -5.68
N VAL A 24 -3.06 6.20 -4.86
CA VAL A 24 -4.04 6.62 -3.87
C VAL A 24 -4.54 8.03 -4.17
N ILE A 25 -5.86 8.18 -4.21
CA ILE A 25 -6.55 9.44 -4.42
C ILE A 25 -7.32 9.77 -3.14
N ASN A 26 -6.83 10.77 -2.40
CA ASN A 26 -7.53 11.32 -1.25
C ASN A 26 -8.48 12.42 -1.71
N LYS A 27 -9.78 12.15 -1.69
CA LYS A 27 -10.85 13.11 -2.02
C LYS A 27 -11.39 13.85 -0.78
N ALA A 28 -10.89 13.54 0.42
CA ALA A 28 -11.31 14.21 1.64
C ALA A 28 -10.76 15.64 1.70
N LYS A 29 -11.48 16.51 2.41
CA LYS A 29 -11.01 17.86 2.78
C LYS A 29 -10.00 17.87 3.94
N VAL A 30 -9.60 16.69 4.40
CA VAL A 30 -8.63 16.46 5.48
C VAL A 30 -7.53 15.53 4.99
N SER A 31 -6.35 15.64 5.59
CA SER A 31 -5.26 14.68 5.34
C SER A 31 -5.63 13.31 5.90
N VAL A 32 -5.17 12.25 5.24
CA VAL A 32 -5.41 10.85 5.65
C VAL A 32 -4.07 10.21 5.97
N LEU A 33 -3.97 9.54 7.12
CA LEU A 33 -2.78 8.81 7.53
C LEU A 33 -2.94 7.34 7.13
N LEU A 34 -2.01 6.83 6.31
CA LEU A 34 -1.84 5.41 6.05
C LEU A 34 -0.74 4.89 6.96
N LEU A 35 -0.96 3.77 7.64
CA LEU A 35 -0.02 3.23 8.61
C LEU A 35 0.89 2.16 8.02
N ASP A 36 2.10 2.10 8.54
CA ASP A 36 3.02 1.02 8.21
C ASP A 36 2.42 -0.36 8.53
N GLY A 37 2.42 -1.25 7.53
CA GLY A 37 1.90 -2.59 7.70
C GLY A 37 0.38 -2.72 7.56
N GLU A 38 -0.35 -1.65 7.23
CA GLU A 38 -1.80 -1.71 6.92
C GLU A 38 -2.05 -2.51 5.65
N GLU A 39 -2.97 -3.47 5.70
CA GLU A 39 -3.28 -4.37 4.57
C GLU A 39 -4.48 -3.85 3.74
N LEU A 40 -4.22 -3.68 2.45
CA LEU A 40 -5.14 -3.26 1.41
C LEU A 40 -5.51 -4.48 0.55
N VAL A 41 -6.78 -4.85 0.54
CA VAL A 41 -7.29 -6.06 -0.14
C VAL A 41 -8.04 -5.72 -1.41
N GLY A 42 -7.97 -6.60 -2.41
CA GLY A 42 -8.67 -6.45 -3.69
C GLY A 42 -7.73 -6.37 -4.90
N ALA A 43 -8.20 -5.74 -5.97
CA ALA A 43 -7.47 -5.61 -7.24
C ALA A 43 -6.90 -6.94 -7.73
N LYS A 44 -5.64 -6.97 -8.20
CA LYS A 44 -4.98 -8.20 -8.66
C LYS A 44 -4.40 -9.04 -7.53
N GLN A 45 -3.93 -8.41 -6.44
CA GLN A 45 -3.30 -9.02 -5.28
C GLN A 45 -3.48 -8.13 -4.05
N ASN A 46 -3.54 -8.73 -2.86
CA ASN A 46 -3.52 -7.94 -1.63
C ASN A 46 -2.13 -7.33 -1.37
N ARG A 47 -2.12 -6.10 -0.86
CA ARG A 47 -0.91 -5.30 -0.67
C ARG A 47 -0.82 -4.80 0.75
N VAL A 48 0.40 -4.56 1.20
CA VAL A 48 0.68 -3.90 2.48
C VAL A 48 1.48 -2.63 2.26
N VAL A 49 1.15 -1.57 2.99
CA VAL A 49 1.88 -0.29 2.93
C VAL A 49 3.28 -0.45 3.55
N ASN A 50 4.31 0.04 2.85
CA ASN A 50 5.71 -0.13 3.27
C ASN A 50 6.19 0.84 4.35
N THR A 51 5.50 1.97 4.53
CA THR A 51 5.85 3.00 5.51
C THR A 51 4.61 3.82 5.88
N THR A 52 4.64 4.53 7.00
CA THR A 52 3.57 5.46 7.38
C THR A 52 3.60 6.69 6.47
N ILE A 53 2.47 7.03 5.86
CA ILE A 53 2.35 8.12 4.87
C ILE A 53 1.19 9.03 5.26
N LEU A 54 1.46 10.32 5.40
CA LEU A 54 0.41 11.34 5.53
C LEU A 54 0.04 11.87 4.15
N LEU A 55 -1.10 11.40 3.63
CA LEU A 55 -1.66 11.86 2.37
C LEU A 55 -2.29 13.23 2.55
N LYS A 56 -1.88 14.18 1.72
CA LYS A 56 -2.50 15.51 1.67
C LYS A 56 -3.99 15.37 1.33
N LYS A 57 -4.82 16.30 1.82
CA LYS A 57 -6.20 16.44 1.36
C LYS A 57 -6.27 16.70 -0.14
N GLU A 58 -7.31 16.22 -0.80
CA GLU A 58 -7.59 16.49 -2.23
C GLU A 58 -6.36 16.27 -3.13
N SER A 59 -5.69 15.12 -2.98
CA SER A 59 -4.44 14.82 -3.70
C SER A 59 -4.40 13.41 -4.26
N GLU A 60 -3.60 13.24 -5.31
CA GLU A 60 -3.18 11.94 -5.83
C GLU A 60 -1.73 11.66 -5.43
N THR A 61 -1.43 10.44 -4.99
CA THR A 61 -0.09 10.04 -4.53
C THR A 61 0.16 8.59 -4.87
N VAL A 62 1.33 8.30 -5.44
CA VAL A 62 1.80 6.93 -5.65
C VAL A 62 2.53 6.48 -4.38
N ILE A 63 2.07 5.38 -3.79
CA ILE A 63 2.61 4.86 -2.53
C ILE A 63 3.37 3.55 -2.75
N PRO A 64 4.45 3.32 -2.00
CA PRO A 64 5.19 2.07 -1.99
C PRO A 64 4.45 0.99 -1.19
N VAL A 65 4.31 -0.19 -1.78
CA VAL A 65 3.66 -1.35 -1.17
C VAL A 65 4.46 -2.64 -1.39
N SER A 66 4.15 -3.66 -0.60
CA SER A 66 4.60 -5.04 -0.80
C SER A 66 3.40 -5.95 -1.07
N CYS A 67 3.58 -6.99 -1.88
CA CYS A 67 2.59 -8.03 -2.08
C CYS A 67 2.54 -8.95 -0.85
N THR A 68 1.35 -9.47 -0.54
CA THR A 68 1.13 -10.38 0.60
C THR A 68 0.71 -11.78 0.17
N GLU A 69 0.55 -12.02 -1.13
CA GLU A 69 0.04 -13.27 -1.68
C GLU A 69 0.90 -13.72 -2.87
N GLU A 70 1.20 -15.01 -2.92
CA GLU A 70 1.85 -15.64 -4.06
C GLU A 70 0.79 -16.18 -5.04
N GLY A 71 1.03 -16.00 -6.35
CA GLY A 71 0.32 -16.76 -7.40
C GLY A 71 -1.02 -16.22 -7.89
N ARG A 72 -1.68 -15.28 -7.20
CA ARG A 72 -2.89 -14.62 -7.73
C ARG A 72 -2.50 -13.44 -8.61
N TRP A 73 -2.89 -13.39 -9.88
CA TRP A 73 -2.70 -12.22 -10.74
C TRP A 73 -3.91 -12.00 -11.65
N SER A 74 -5.06 -11.82 -11.01
CA SER A 74 -6.34 -11.60 -11.67
C SER A 74 -7.20 -10.66 -10.83
N TYR A 75 -7.98 -9.81 -11.49
CA TYR A 75 -8.85 -8.86 -10.80
C TYR A 75 -9.96 -9.58 -10.03
N VAL A 76 -10.07 -9.26 -8.75
CA VAL A 76 -11.26 -9.57 -7.93
C VAL A 76 -12.11 -8.32 -7.66
N SER A 77 -11.55 -7.12 -7.86
CA SER A 77 -12.21 -5.81 -7.78
C SER A 77 -11.43 -4.76 -8.59
N GLU A 78 -12.04 -3.62 -8.91
CA GLU A 78 -11.32 -2.48 -9.54
C GLU A 78 -10.54 -1.63 -8.52
N GLU A 79 -10.94 -1.68 -7.25
CA GLU A 79 -10.43 -0.82 -6.18
C GLU A 79 -10.00 -1.67 -4.97
N PHE A 80 -9.04 -1.17 -4.20
CA PHE A 80 -8.65 -1.77 -2.94
C PHE A 80 -9.56 -1.29 -1.80
N ALA A 81 -9.77 -2.16 -0.81
CA ALA A 81 -10.44 -1.88 0.44
C ALA A 81 -9.50 -2.13 1.63
N ASP A 82 -9.84 -1.56 2.79
CA ASP A 82 -9.18 -1.91 4.05
C ASP A 82 -9.64 -3.30 4.49
N SER A 83 -8.69 -4.17 4.84
CA SER A 83 -8.98 -5.50 5.42
C SER A 83 -9.38 -5.43 6.89
N GLY A 84 -9.05 -4.31 7.57
CA GLY A 84 -9.05 -4.21 9.03
C GLY A 84 -7.87 -4.95 9.70
N THR A 85 -6.95 -5.50 8.90
CA THR A 85 -5.79 -6.26 9.37
C THR A 85 -4.50 -5.47 9.15
N VAL A 86 -3.56 -5.67 10.06
CA VAL A 86 -2.19 -5.15 9.93
C VAL A 86 -1.22 -6.32 10.00
N LEU A 87 -0.09 -6.20 9.32
CA LEU A 87 0.98 -7.21 9.39
C LEU A 87 1.37 -7.51 10.83
N SER A 88 1.69 -8.78 11.06
CA SER A 88 2.21 -9.23 12.35
C SER A 88 3.51 -8.49 12.72
N PRO A 89 3.81 -8.30 14.02
CA PRO A 89 5.00 -7.57 14.45
C PRO A 89 6.31 -8.09 13.84
N ARG A 90 6.44 -9.41 13.70
CA ARG A 90 7.60 -10.05 13.08
C ARG A 90 7.72 -9.67 11.60
N MET A 91 6.63 -9.74 10.84
CA MET A 91 6.65 -9.39 9.42
C MET A 91 6.88 -7.90 9.19
N ARG A 92 6.35 -7.03 10.07
CA ARG A 92 6.68 -5.60 10.03
C ARG A 92 8.16 -5.34 10.25
N MET A 93 8.80 -6.07 11.16
CA MET A 93 10.25 -5.96 11.40
C MET A 93 11.06 -6.34 10.15
N VAL A 94 10.74 -7.47 9.52
CA VAL A 94 11.44 -7.94 8.30
C VAL A 94 11.26 -6.93 7.17
N LYS A 95 10.01 -6.52 6.90
CA LYS A 95 9.70 -5.49 5.90
C LYS A 95 10.44 -4.18 6.19
N ALA A 96 10.42 -3.71 7.43
CA ALA A 96 11.09 -2.46 7.82
C ALA A 96 12.61 -2.55 7.64
N ALA A 97 13.25 -3.69 7.94
CA ALA A 97 14.67 -3.88 7.69
C ALA A 97 15.00 -3.78 6.19
N SER A 98 14.20 -4.45 5.35
CA SER A 98 14.32 -4.41 3.89
C SER A 98 14.12 -2.99 3.32
N VAL A 99 13.09 -2.27 3.79
CA VAL A 99 12.84 -0.86 3.43
C VAL A 99 14.01 0.05 3.85
N ASN A 100 14.59 -0.15 5.02
CA ASN A 100 15.75 0.63 5.47
C ASN A 100 16.99 0.41 4.58
N VAL A 101 17.22 -0.82 4.09
CA VAL A 101 18.28 -1.08 3.11
C VAL A 101 18.02 -0.30 1.82
N SER A 102 16.78 -0.30 1.31
CA SER A 102 16.38 0.44 0.11
C SER A 102 16.54 1.96 0.27
N LEU A 103 16.18 2.50 1.44
CA LEU A 103 16.35 3.92 1.77
C LEU A 103 17.83 4.32 1.73
N ASN A 104 18.71 3.53 2.37
CA ASN A 104 20.14 3.82 2.40
C ASN A 104 20.78 3.73 1.01
N ALA A 105 20.35 2.78 0.18
CA ALA A 105 20.94 2.55 -1.13
C ALA A 105 20.40 3.48 -2.22
N SER A 106 19.10 3.81 -2.17
CA SER A 106 18.39 4.42 -3.31
C SER A 106 17.40 5.53 -2.93
N GLN A 107 17.24 5.84 -1.64
CA GLN A 107 16.25 6.80 -1.14
C GLN A 107 14.81 6.43 -1.51
N ARG A 108 14.52 5.12 -1.59
CA ARG A 108 13.19 4.58 -1.86
C ARG A 108 12.69 3.78 -0.67
N TYR A 109 11.37 3.69 -0.56
CA TYR A 109 10.69 2.92 0.49
C TYR A 109 10.23 1.55 -0.04
N GLU A 110 11.03 0.94 -0.91
CA GLU A 110 10.73 -0.35 -1.52
C GLU A 110 11.24 -1.48 -0.61
N SER A 111 10.49 -2.59 -0.55
CA SER A 111 10.99 -3.85 0.03
C SER A 111 11.41 -4.78 -1.09
N ASP A 112 12.41 -5.61 -0.84
CA ASP A 112 12.78 -6.76 -1.66
C ASP A 112 11.72 -7.88 -1.65
N GLN A 113 10.71 -7.79 -0.76
CA GLN A 113 9.58 -8.71 -0.66
C GLN A 113 9.96 -10.18 -0.42
N MET A 114 11.19 -10.44 0.03
CA MET A 114 11.65 -11.77 0.40
C MET A 114 11.28 -12.02 1.87
N ALA A 115 10.46 -13.04 2.12
CA ALA A 115 10.06 -13.48 3.46
C ALA A 115 10.87 -14.70 3.91
#